data_AF-A0A0J1GX07-F1
#
_entry.id   AF-A0A0J1GX07-F1
#
_cell.length_a   1.000
_cell.length_b   1.000
_cell.length_c   1.000
_cell.angle_alpha   90.00
_cell.angle_beta   90.00
_cell.angle_gamma   90.00
#
_symmetry.space_group_name_H-M   'P 1'
#
loop_
_entity.id
_entity.type
_entity.pdbx_description
1 polymer ?
#
loop_
_entity_poly.entity_id
_entity_poly.type
_entity_poly.pdbx_seq_one_letter_code
_entity_poly.pdbx_strand_id
1 'polypeptide(L)'
;MFKEKLGIPKDHKLIRTDMKWDEGKKVDVDTFWYDERDVSDDIVAKYIIKVTKYIYPPKRSDVTFQKYTADSLNLLATGDLPA
;
A
#
# COMPACT_ATOMS: atom_id res chain seq x y z
N MET A 1 -10.31 0.98 -0.26
CA MET A 1 -9.94 0.73 1.14
C MET A 1 -8.71 1.53 1.58
N PHE A 2 -7.56 1.45 0.88
CA PHE A 2 -6.36 2.20 1.30
C PHE A 2 -6.36 3.70 0.96
N LYS A 3 -7.07 4.12 -0.11
CA LYS A 3 -7.15 5.52 -0.54
C LYS A 3 -7.50 6.48 0.60
N GLU A 4 -8.53 6.16 1.38
CA GLU A 4 -8.98 6.97 2.51
C GLU A 4 -7.98 6.95 3.67
N LYS A 5 -7.46 5.76 4.02
CA LYS A 5 -6.47 5.59 5.10
C LYS A 5 -5.14 6.32 4.81
N LEU A 6 -4.78 6.46 3.54
CA LEU A 6 -3.58 7.16 3.07
C LEU A 6 -3.78 8.68 2.91
N GLY A 7 -4.99 9.19 3.12
CA GLY A 7 -5.28 10.62 2.95
C GLY A 7 -5.16 11.11 1.50
N ILE A 8 -5.35 10.24 0.51
CA ILE A 8 -5.29 10.60 -0.91
C ILE A 8 -6.44 11.58 -1.21
N PRO A 9 -6.17 12.70 -1.91
CA PRO A 9 -7.21 13.65 -2.31
C PRO A 9 -8.39 12.96 -3.03
N LYS A 10 -9.61 13.50 -2.82
CA LYS A 10 -10.83 12.90 -3.39
C LYS A 10 -10.76 12.81 -4.92
N ASP A 11 -10.23 13.84 -5.55
CA ASP A 11 -10.16 13.96 -7.01
C ASP A 11 -9.02 13.16 -7.63
N HIS A 12 -8.11 12.62 -6.81
CA HIS A 12 -7.04 11.73 -7.28
C HIS A 12 -7.55 10.28 -7.39
N LYS A 13 -6.89 9.48 -8.22
CA LYS A 13 -7.14 8.03 -8.32
C LYS A 13 -6.00 7.26 -7.66
N LEU A 14 -6.32 6.14 -7.02
CA LEU A 14 -5.32 5.20 -6.52
C LEU A 14 -5.50 3.89 -7.28
N ILE A 15 -4.64 3.62 -8.25
CA ILE A 15 -4.76 2.51 -9.19
C ILE A 15 -3.76 1.43 -8.80
N ARG A 16 -4.23 0.19 -8.56
CA ARG A 16 -3.33 -0.94 -8.29
C ARG A 16 -2.63 -1.35 -9.58
N THR A 17 -1.31 -1.39 -9.56
CA THR A 17 -0.49 -1.75 -10.72
C THR A 17 0.05 -3.17 -10.63
N ASP A 18 0.33 -3.65 -9.42
CA ASP A 18 0.86 -5.00 -9.21
C ASP A 18 0.43 -5.56 -7.84
N MET A 19 0.57 -6.87 -7.69
CA MET A 19 0.38 -7.56 -6.42
C MET A 19 1.19 -8.86 -6.33
N LYS A 20 1.61 -9.19 -5.12
CA LYS A 20 2.33 -10.41 -4.79
C LYS A 20 1.80 -10.99 -3.49
N TRP A 21 1.59 -12.30 -3.47
CA TRP A 21 1.30 -13.06 -2.27
C TRP A 21 2.53 -13.86 -1.88
N ASP A 22 2.87 -13.80 -0.60
CA ASP A 22 3.94 -14.60 -0.01
C ASP A 22 3.34 -15.40 1.15
N GLU A 23 3.00 -16.65 0.87
CA GLU A 23 2.36 -17.55 1.83
C GLU A 23 3.43 -18.25 2.68
N GLY A 24 3.34 -18.06 3.99
CA GLY A 24 4.33 -18.57 4.92
C GLY A 24 3.71 -19.52 5.94
N LYS A 25 4.54 -20.33 6.60
CA LYS A 25 4.04 -21.29 7.62
C LYS A 25 3.39 -20.63 8.84
N LYS A 26 3.75 -19.37 9.15
CA LYS A 26 3.29 -18.65 10.35
C LYS A 26 2.60 -17.33 10.01
N VAL A 27 2.96 -16.74 8.87
CA VAL A 27 2.58 -15.41 8.46
C VAL A 27 2.43 -15.42 6.95
N ASP A 28 1.35 -14.82 6.45
CA ASP A 28 1.19 -14.52 5.03
C ASP A 28 1.42 -13.03 4.81
N VAL A 29 2.10 -12.67 3.72
CA VAL A 29 2.36 -11.28 3.36
C VAL A 29 1.79 -10.99 1.99
N ASP A 30 0.77 -10.15 1.93
CA ASP A 30 0.26 -9.61 0.68
C ASP A 30 0.94 -8.27 0.42
N THR A 31 1.63 -8.13 -0.71
CA THR A 31 2.21 -6.86 -1.15
C THR A 31 1.43 -6.33 -2.34
N PHE A 32 1.08 -5.04 -2.31
CA PHE A 32 0.34 -4.37 -3.35
C PHE A 32 1.09 -3.12 -3.79
N TRP A 33 1.16 -2.88 -5.09
CA TRP A 33 1.74 -1.67 -5.67
C TRP A 33 0.63 -0.81 -6.26
N TYR A 34 0.71 0.50 -6.01
CA TYR A 34 -0.28 1.46 -6.50
C TYR A 34 0.38 2.69 -7.10
N ASP A 35 -0.29 3.26 -8.10
CA ASP A 35 -0.04 4.60 -8.62
C ASP A 35 -1.13 5.55 -8.12
N GLU A 36 -0.73 6.66 -7.51
CA GLU A 36 -1.61 7.81 -7.29
C GLU A 36 -1.56 8.70 -8.53
N ARG A 37 -2.72 8.93 -9.14
CA ARG A 37 -2.87 9.81 -10.29
C ARG A 37 -3.71 11.02 -9.95
N ASP A 38 -3.32 12.18 -10.43
CA ASP A 38 -4.10 13.41 -10.26
C ASP A 38 -5.28 13.48 -11.24
N VAL A 39 -5.92 14.65 -11.32
CA VAL A 39 -7.07 14.92 -12.20
C VAL A 39 -6.68 14.88 -13.69
N SER A 40 -5.42 15.16 -14.00
CA SER A 40 -4.85 15.11 -15.36
C SER A 40 -4.45 13.68 -15.77
N ASP A 41 -4.61 12.71 -14.86
CA ASP A 41 -4.17 11.31 -15.01
C ASP A 41 -2.63 11.14 -14.97
N ASP A 42 -1.91 12.14 -14.48
CA ASP A 42 -0.46 12.08 -14.27
C ASP A 42 -0.13 11.36 -12.96
N ILE A 43 0.92 10.52 -12.96
CA ILE A 43 1.38 9.84 -11.75
C ILE A 43 2.10 10.85 -10.86
N VAL A 44 1.57 11.09 -9.66
CA VAL A 44 2.15 12.02 -8.68
C VAL A 44 2.87 11.32 -7.54
N ALA A 45 2.52 10.06 -7.26
CA ALA A 45 3.22 9.24 -6.28
C ALA A 45 2.97 7.74 -6.53
N LYS A 46 3.84 6.92 -5.96
CA LYS A 46 3.70 5.46 -5.97
C LYS A 46 3.67 4.91 -4.56
N TYR A 47 2.93 3.84 -4.35
CA TYR A 47 2.78 3.23 -3.02
C TYR A 47 3.09 1.74 -3.07
N ILE A 48 3.73 1.26 -2.01
CA ILE A 48 3.84 -0.16 -1.69
C ILE A 48 3.09 -0.37 -0.39
N ILE A 49 2.07 -1.21 -0.41
CA ILE A 49 1.28 -1.56 0.77
C ILE A 49 1.53 -3.02 1.10
N LYS A 50 1.92 -3.31 2.34
CA LYS A 50 2.14 -4.68 2.82
C LYS A 50 1.11 -5.00 3.90
N VAL A 51 0.41 -6.12 3.72
CA VAL A 51 -0.53 -6.67 4.68
C VAL A 51 0.08 -7.95 5.23
N THR A 52 0.46 -7.94 6.50
CA THR A 52 1.06 -9.07 7.20
C THR A 52 -0.02 -9.75 8.05
N LYS A 53 -0.45 -10.94 7.65
CA LYS A 53 -1.48 -11.73 8.32
C LYS A 53 -0.83 -12.79 9.19
N TYR A 54 -1.18 -12.83 10.47
CA TYR A 54 -0.65 -13.83 11.41
C TYR A 54 -1.64 -14.99 11.50
N ILE A 55 -1.18 -16.17 11.08
CA ILE A 55 -2.02 -17.37 10.96
C ILE A 55 -2.34 -17.96 12.34
N TYR A 56 -1.35 -17.90 13.25
CA TYR A 56 -1.48 -18.45 14.59
C TYR A 56 -2.26 -17.51 15.53
N PRO A 57 -3.10 -18.06 16.44
CA PRO A 57 -3.83 -17.26 17.41
C PRO A 57 -2.93 -16.45 18.35
N PRO A 58 -3.32 -15.22 18.73
CA PRO A 58 -4.48 -14.49 18.22
C PRO A 58 -4.26 -14.05 16.77
N LYS A 59 -5.27 -14.30 15.92
CA LYS A 59 -5.22 -13.86 14.52
C LYS A 59 -5.21 -12.33 14.51
N ARG A 60 -4.18 -11.75 13.92
CA ARG A 60 -4.04 -10.30 13.73
C ARG A 60 -3.56 -9.99 12.32
N SER A 61 -3.68 -8.75 11.92
CA SER A 61 -3.09 -8.27 10.66
C SER A 61 -2.47 -6.91 10.89
N ASP A 62 -1.25 -6.74 10.42
CA ASP A 62 -0.57 -5.46 10.40
C ASP A 62 -0.57 -4.96 8.96
N VAL A 63 -0.84 -3.67 8.75
CA VAL A 63 -0.79 -3.04 7.43
C VAL A 63 0.24 -1.94 7.48
N THR A 64 1.23 -1.99 6.59
CA THR A 64 2.23 -0.93 6.45
C THR A 64 2.19 -0.36 5.04
N PHE A 65 2.58 0.90 4.89
CA PHE A 65 2.70 1.54 3.59
C PHE A 65 4.06 2.24 3.46
N GLN A 66 4.51 2.33 2.23
CA GLN A 66 5.62 3.16 1.79
C GLN A 66 5.13 3.99 0.61
N LYS A 67 5.34 5.31 0.67
CA LYS A 67 5.05 6.26 -0.39
C LYS A 67 6.36 6.70 -1.02
N TYR A 68 6.42 6.68 -2.34
CA TYR A 68 7.55 7.09 -3.14
C TYR A 68 7.18 8.22 -4.09
N THR A 69 8.20 8.88 -4.62
CA THR A 69 8.08 9.77 -5.79
C THR A 69 7.51 9.05 -7.00
N ALA A 70 7.00 9.80 -7.98
CA ALA A 70 6.41 9.26 -9.21
C ALA A 70 7.37 8.35 -10.02
N ASP A 71 8.68 8.60 -9.92
CA ASP A 71 9.74 7.79 -10.52
C ASP A 71 10.10 6.52 -9.71
N SER A 72 9.48 6.32 -8.54
CA SER A 72 9.77 5.25 -7.55
C SER A 72 11.15 5.33 -6.88
N LEU A 73 11.93 6.39 -7.09
CA LEU A 73 13.33 6.43 -6.65
C LEU A 73 13.50 6.88 -5.20
N ASN A 74 12.68 7.83 -4.74
CA ASN A 74 12.82 8.44 -3.43
C ASN A 74 11.64 8.09 -2.53
N LEU A 75 11.93 7.65 -1.30
CA LEU A 75 10.92 7.42 -0.28
C LEU A 75 10.46 8.76 0.30
N LEU A 76 9.17 9.05 0.21
CA LEU A 76 8.54 10.27 0.72
C LEU A 76 7.93 10.07 2.10
N ALA A 77 7.33 8.91 2.36
CA ALA A 77 6.72 8.60 3.65
C ALA A 77 6.62 7.09 3.86
N THR A 78 6.55 6.66 5.12
CA THR A 78 6.25 5.28 5.49
C THR A 78 5.47 5.28 6.80
N GLY A 79 4.67 4.26 7.05
CA GLY A 79 3.97 4.15 8.32
C GLY A 79 3.04 2.94 8.39
N ASP A 80 2.40 2.81 9.54
CA ASP A 80 1.38 1.80 9.79
C ASP A 80 0.00 2.36 9.45
N LEU A 81 -0.82 1.54 8.80
CA LEU A 81 -2.25 1.81 8.62
C LEU A 81 -3.00 1.01 9.66
N PRO A 82 -3.95 1.62 10.40
CA PRO A 82 -4.81 0.86 11.30
C PRO A 82 -5.52 -0.23 10.50
N ALA A 83 -5.48 -1.48 10.96
CA ALA A 83 -6.11 -2.64 10.32
C ALA A 83 -7.64 -2.47 10.27
#